data_AF-A0A9D6JLF6-F1
#
_entry.id   AF-A0A9D6JLF6-F1
#
_cell.length_a   1.000
_cell.length_b   1.000
_cell.length_c   1.000
_cell.angle_alpha   90.00
_cell.angle_beta   90.00
_cell.angle_gamma   90.00
#
_symmetry.space_group_name_H-M   'P 1'
#
loop_
_entity.id
_entity.type
_entity.pdbx_description
1 polymer ?
#
loop_
_entity_poly.entity_id
_entity_poly.type
_entity_poly.pdbx_seq_one_letter_code
_entity_poly.pdbx_strand_id
1 'polypeptide(L)'
;MAKRRKHFEVNEPLRHADHARPVTRREFIRQGFMSGSAVALTGGVFSLFADPRAAMAAISPDLNALAAGMTNQCILGGTQTMIPFICFELAGGANLAGSNALVGKTAGQMDFLTTAGYSKLGLPGDIIPGLSDTTVAGTMLNTSDGNFVNSQLGLK
;
A
#
# COMPACT_ATOMS: atom_id res chain seq x y z
N MET A 1 -18.73 11.25 32.06
CA MET A 1 -19.31 11.31 30.70
C MET A 1 -19.40 12.76 30.27
N ALA A 2 -18.92 13.11 29.09
CA ALA A 2 -19.10 14.47 28.56
C ALA A 2 -20.60 14.71 28.27
N LYS A 3 -21.11 15.89 28.62
CA LYS A 3 -22.52 16.26 28.39
C LYS A 3 -22.76 16.35 26.88
N ARG A 4 -23.66 15.52 26.33
CA ARG A 4 -24.06 15.59 24.91
C ARG A 4 -24.69 16.97 24.63
N ARG A 5 -24.06 17.75 23.74
CA ARG A 5 -24.60 19.01 23.25
C ARG A 5 -25.68 18.72 22.19
N LYS A 6 -26.77 19.50 22.21
CA LYS A 6 -27.89 19.35 21.26
C LYS A 6 -27.68 20.10 19.95
N HIS A 7 -26.75 21.05 19.90
CA HIS A 7 -26.45 21.86 18.72
C HIS A 7 -24.98 22.29 18.72
N PHE A 8 -24.45 22.53 17.52
CA PHE A 8 -23.10 23.05 17.25
C PHE A 8 -23.21 24.47 16.68
N GLU A 9 -22.21 25.33 16.91
CA GLU A 9 -22.15 26.64 16.25
C GLU A 9 -21.80 26.51 14.76
N VAL A 10 -22.09 27.55 13.96
CA VAL A 10 -21.92 27.55 12.49
C VAL A 10 -20.50 27.18 12.04
N ASN A 11 -19.48 27.53 12.85
CA ASN A 11 -18.07 27.25 12.57
C ASN A 11 -17.44 26.29 13.61
N GLU A 12 -18.24 25.61 14.44
CA GLU A 12 -17.71 24.71 15.46
C GLU A 12 -17.24 23.39 14.81
N PRO A 13 -16.00 22.94 15.06
CA PRO A 13 -15.54 21.65 14.56
C PRO A 13 -16.34 20.51 15.20
N LEU A 14 -16.99 19.70 14.36
CA LEU A 14 -17.71 18.50 14.79
C LEU A 14 -16.72 17.47 15.32
N ARG A 15 -16.70 17.27 16.65
CA ARG A 15 -15.88 16.25 17.30
C ARG A 15 -16.73 15.02 17.60
N HIS A 16 -16.25 13.84 17.22
CA HIS A 16 -16.92 12.61 17.58
C HIS A 16 -16.80 12.35 19.09
N ALA A 17 -17.94 12.24 19.77
CA ALA A 17 -18.00 12.25 21.23
C ALA A 17 -17.32 11.04 21.90
N ASP A 18 -17.19 9.93 21.16
CA ASP A 18 -16.79 8.63 21.70
C ASP A 18 -15.35 8.24 21.35
N HIS A 19 -14.56 9.14 20.75
CA HIS A 19 -13.14 8.90 20.47
C HIS A 19 -12.28 9.72 21.44
N ALA A 20 -12.10 9.18 22.65
CA ALA A 20 -11.12 9.71 23.59
C ALA A 20 -9.72 9.66 22.98
N ARG A 21 -8.88 10.67 23.27
CA ARG A 21 -7.47 10.64 22.88
C ARG A 21 -6.80 9.47 23.59
N PRO A 22 -6.01 8.63 22.90
CA PRO A 22 -5.22 7.59 23.53
C PRO A 22 -4.25 8.22 24.54
N VAL A 23 -4.31 7.78 25.79
CA VAL A 23 -3.42 8.22 26.88
C VAL A 23 -2.64 7.06 27.48
N THR A 24 -3.15 5.83 27.38
CA THR A 24 -2.45 4.63 27.87
C THR A 24 -1.76 3.86 26.74
N ARG A 25 -0.67 3.16 27.06
CA ARG A 25 0.03 2.28 26.10
C ARG A 25 -0.91 1.30 25.39
N ARG A 26 -1.88 0.74 26.12
CA ARG A 26 -2.86 -0.21 25.55
C ARG A 26 -3.80 0.48 24.56
N GLU A 27 -4.17 1.73 24.80
CA GLU A 27 -4.97 2.52 23.85
C GLU A 27 -4.19 2.86 22.58
N PHE A 28 -2.90 3.21 22.69
CA PHE A 28 -2.04 3.44 21.52
C PHE A 28 -1.86 2.17 20.67
N ILE A 29 -1.78 0.98 21.30
CA ILE A 29 -1.76 -0.31 20.58
C ILE A 29 -3.10 -0.56 19.89
N ARG A 30 -4.22 -0.37 20.60
CA ARG A 30 -5.56 -0.61 20.06
C ARG A 30 -5.87 0.26 18.84
N GLN A 31 -5.32 1.47 18.80
CA GLN A 31 -5.45 2.38 17.66
C GLN A 31 -4.40 2.15 16.57
N GLY A 32 -3.52 1.15 16.73
CA GLY A 32 -2.45 0.86 15.76
C GLY A 32 -1.34 1.92 15.68
N PHE A 33 -1.29 2.90 16.59
CA PHE A 33 -0.30 3.97 16.54
C PHE A 33 1.12 3.50 16.90
N MET A 34 1.26 2.48 17.74
CA MET A 34 2.59 1.92 18.07
C MET A 34 3.16 1.05 16.94
N SER A 35 2.34 0.20 16.31
CA SER A 35 2.77 -0.64 15.20
C SER A 35 2.84 0.15 13.88
N GLY A 36 1.87 1.03 13.63
CA GLY A 36 1.80 1.87 12.44
C GLY A 36 2.96 2.87 12.34
N SER A 37 3.40 3.44 13.47
CA SER A 37 4.60 4.29 13.49
C SER A 37 5.87 3.49 13.15
N ALA A 38 6.00 2.26 13.66
CA ALA A 38 7.11 1.38 13.29
C ALA A 38 7.12 1.11 11.79
N VAL A 39 5.97 0.79 11.19
CA VAL A 39 5.84 0.56 9.74
C VAL A 39 6.21 1.81 8.92
N ALA A 40 5.71 3.00 9.29
CA ALA A 40 6.03 4.25 8.60
C ALA A 40 7.53 4.58 8.65
N LEU A 41 8.21 4.24 9.75
CA LEU A 41 9.64 4.54 9.94
C LEU A 41 10.58 3.44 9.41
N THR A 42 10.10 2.21 9.25
CA THR A 42 10.96 1.08 8.87
C THR A 42 11.55 1.25 7.47
N GLY A 43 10.81 1.80 6.51
CA GLY A 43 11.34 2.07 5.16
C GLY A 43 12.20 3.34 5.07
N GLY A 44 11.82 4.40 5.80
CA GLY A 44 12.45 5.72 5.65
C GLY A 44 13.74 5.91 6.44
N VAL A 45 13.83 5.34 7.65
CA VAL A 45 14.96 5.62 8.56
C VAL A 45 16.21 4.83 8.15
N PHE A 46 16.05 3.56 7.74
CA PHE A 46 17.19 2.77 7.27
C PHE A 46 17.74 3.27 5.92
N SER A 47 16.88 3.83 5.06
CA SER A 47 17.30 4.50 3.82
C SER A 47 18.16 5.75 4.09
N LEU A 48 17.88 6.49 5.19
CA LEU A 48 18.67 7.64 5.61
C LEU A 48 20.08 7.31 6.13
N PHE A 49 20.26 6.11 6.71
CA PHE A 49 21.54 5.68 7.30
C PHE A 49 22.40 4.81 6.38
N ALA A 50 21.80 4.18 5.36
CA ALA A 50 22.54 3.34 4.41
C ALA A 50 23.50 4.17 3.54
N ASP A 51 23.12 5.40 3.18
CA ASP A 51 24.00 6.34 2.47
C ASP A 51 23.52 7.79 2.66
N PRO A 52 23.92 8.50 3.74
CA PRO A 52 23.35 9.80 4.13
C PRO A 52 23.60 10.93 3.12
N ARG A 53 24.40 10.67 2.07
CA ARG A 53 24.70 11.59 0.97
C ARG A 53 24.01 11.20 -0.34
N ALA A 54 23.42 10.00 -0.40
CA ALA A 54 22.68 9.50 -1.55
C ALA A 54 21.24 9.20 -1.12
N ALA A 55 20.35 10.17 -1.33
CA ALA A 55 18.92 9.88 -1.27
C ALA A 55 18.61 8.91 -2.42
N MET A 56 18.23 7.67 -2.09
CA MET A 56 17.73 6.67 -3.04
C MET A 56 16.32 7.05 -3.54
N ALA A 57 16.19 8.28 -4.04
CA ALA A 57 15.00 8.83 -4.68
C ALA A 57 15.18 8.92 -6.21
N ALA A 58 16.26 8.34 -6.73
CA ALA A 58 16.49 8.26 -8.16
C ALA A 58 15.39 7.41 -8.80
N ILE A 59 14.60 8.04 -9.67
CA ILE A 59 13.57 7.39 -10.48
C ILE A 59 14.28 6.40 -11.41
N SER A 60 13.72 5.19 -11.53
CA SER A 60 14.30 4.16 -12.38
C SER A 60 14.42 4.63 -13.85
N PRO A 61 15.45 4.18 -14.59
CA PRO A 61 15.72 4.70 -15.94
C PRO A 61 14.58 4.51 -16.95
N ASP A 62 13.79 3.45 -16.80
CA ASP A 62 12.61 3.14 -17.60
C ASP A 62 11.46 4.13 -17.36
N LEU A 63 11.25 4.58 -16.11
CA LEU A 63 10.29 5.61 -15.76
C LEU A 63 10.71 6.98 -16.29
N ASN A 64 12.02 7.27 -16.34
CA ASN A 64 12.53 8.48 -16.99
C ASN A 64 12.29 8.45 -18.50
N ALA A 65 12.47 7.29 -19.13
CA ALA A 65 12.19 7.10 -20.56
C ALA A 65 10.68 7.21 -20.86
N LEU A 66 9.83 6.65 -20.00
CA LEU A 66 8.38 6.77 -20.11
C LEU A 66 7.92 8.22 -19.94
N ALA A 67 8.45 8.94 -18.95
CA ALA A 67 8.15 10.35 -18.73
C ALA A 67 8.53 11.23 -19.94
N ALA A 68 9.66 10.94 -20.59
CA ALA A 68 10.07 11.65 -21.81
C ALA A 68 9.13 11.38 -23.01
N GLY A 69 8.46 10.23 -23.05
CA GLY A 69 7.50 9.87 -24.09
C GLY A 69 6.11 10.50 -23.93
N MET A 70 5.75 10.96 -22.73
CA MET A 70 4.42 11.51 -22.40
C MET A 70 4.31 13.00 -22.75
N THR A 71 4.43 13.32 -24.04
CA THR A 71 4.59 14.71 -24.51
C THR A 71 3.32 15.55 -24.59
N ASN A 72 2.10 14.97 -24.63
CA ASN A 72 0.91 15.76 -25.00
C ASN A 72 -0.38 15.55 -24.21
N GLN A 73 -0.49 14.61 -23.26
CA GLN A 73 -1.77 14.34 -22.58
C GLN A 73 -1.67 14.04 -21.07
N CYS A 74 -0.48 13.82 -20.54
CA CYS A 74 -0.26 13.56 -19.13
C CYS A 74 1.18 13.92 -18.78
N ILE A 75 1.48 15.22 -18.76
CA ILE A 75 2.78 15.70 -18.30
C ILE A 75 2.85 15.34 -16.82
N LEU A 76 3.80 14.49 -16.44
CA LEU A 76 4.11 14.24 -15.03
C LEU A 76 4.63 15.57 -14.47
N GLY A 77 3.75 16.31 -13.81
CA GLY A 77 3.98 17.68 -13.38
C GLY A 77 5.18 17.76 -12.44
N GLY A 78 6.33 18.16 -13.00
CA GLY A 78 7.57 18.36 -12.27
C GLY A 78 8.24 17.05 -11.85
N THR A 79 9.49 16.90 -12.27
CA THR A 79 10.51 16.05 -11.65
C THR A 79 10.88 16.55 -10.25
N GLN A 80 9.88 16.88 -9.44
CA GLN A 80 10.06 17.34 -8.07
C GLN A 80 9.84 16.13 -7.17
N THR A 81 10.96 15.70 -6.58
CA THR A 81 11.10 14.90 -5.36
C THR A 81 9.77 14.53 -4.74
N MET A 82 9.44 13.23 -4.78
CA MET A 82 8.35 12.58 -4.05
C MET A 82 7.70 13.52 -3.02
N ILE A 83 6.50 14.03 -3.31
CA ILE A 83 5.76 14.78 -2.29
C ILE A 83 5.50 13.77 -1.17
N PRO A 84 6.06 13.94 0.03
CA PRO A 84 5.81 13.00 1.11
C PRO A 84 4.36 13.16 1.52
N PHE A 85 3.51 12.24 1.08
CA PHE A 85 2.13 12.16 1.52
C PHE A 85 2.02 11.09 2.61
N ILE A 86 1.43 11.45 3.73
CA ILE A 86 1.07 10.52 4.79
C ILE A 86 -0.40 10.20 4.59
N CYS A 87 -0.71 8.97 4.18
CA CYS A 87 -2.09 8.51 4.04
C CYS A 87 -2.56 7.90 5.37
N PHE A 88 -3.54 8.52 6.01
CA PHE A 88 -4.22 7.94 7.16
C PHE A 88 -5.40 7.10 6.67
N GLU A 89 -5.25 5.78 6.67
CA GLU A 89 -6.33 4.86 6.38
C GLU A 89 -7.33 4.84 7.56
N LEU A 90 -8.55 5.33 7.32
CA LEU A 90 -9.60 5.45 8.34
C LEU A 90 -10.11 4.10 8.89
N ALA A 91 -9.72 2.98 8.28
CA ALA A 91 -10.15 1.65 8.70
C ALA A 91 -9.40 1.08 9.91
N GLY A 92 -8.28 1.69 10.35
CA GLY A 92 -7.48 1.15 11.46
C GLY A 92 -6.89 -0.24 11.20
N GLY A 93 -7.08 -0.79 10.00
CA GLY A 93 -6.39 -1.97 9.50
C GLY A 93 -5.10 -1.51 8.85
N ALA A 94 -3.97 -2.02 9.31
CA ALA A 94 -2.77 -1.99 8.49
C ALA A 94 -3.11 -2.79 7.22
N ASN A 95 -3.22 -2.12 6.09
CA ASN A 95 -3.26 -2.75 4.78
C ASN A 95 -1.90 -3.43 4.54
N LEU A 96 -1.72 -4.60 5.16
CA LEU A 96 -0.47 -5.37 5.16
C LEU A 96 -0.08 -5.80 3.73
N ALA A 97 -1.05 -5.82 2.83
CA ALA A 97 -0.88 -6.13 1.42
C ALA A 97 -0.63 -4.89 0.54
N GLY A 98 -0.62 -3.67 1.08
CA GLY A 98 -0.34 -2.45 0.32
C GLY A 98 -1.30 -2.21 -0.84
N SER A 99 -2.59 -2.53 -0.67
CA SER A 99 -3.62 -2.51 -1.72
C SER A 99 -3.37 -3.52 -2.86
N ASN A 100 -2.41 -4.44 -2.71
CA ASN A 100 -2.25 -5.55 -3.64
C ASN A 100 -3.28 -6.62 -3.35
N ALA A 101 -3.93 -7.11 -4.41
CA ALA A 101 -4.74 -8.33 -4.35
C ALA A 101 -3.88 -9.58 -4.08
N LEU A 102 -2.55 -9.49 -4.25
CA LEU A 102 -1.61 -10.61 -4.22
C LEU A 102 -0.48 -10.36 -3.22
N VAL A 103 -0.34 -11.27 -2.24
CA VAL A 103 0.71 -11.29 -1.22
C VAL A 103 1.32 -12.68 -1.10
N GLY A 104 2.62 -12.74 -0.85
CA GLY A 104 3.36 -13.97 -0.55
C GLY A 104 3.69 -14.12 0.94
N LYS A 105 4.31 -15.24 1.27
CA LYS A 105 4.86 -15.59 2.60
C LYS A 105 6.19 -14.85 2.85
N THR A 106 6.87 -15.23 3.93
CA THR A 106 8.12 -14.60 4.41
C THR A 106 9.26 -14.59 3.39
N ALA A 107 9.32 -15.54 2.45
CA ALA A 107 10.38 -15.56 1.43
C ALA A 107 10.10 -14.63 0.22
N GLY A 108 9.04 -13.82 0.27
CA GLY A 108 8.74 -12.80 -0.73
C GLY A 108 7.44 -13.06 -1.49
N GLN A 109 7.15 -12.21 -2.48
CA GLN A 109 5.89 -12.25 -3.24
C GLN A 109 5.72 -13.54 -4.06
N MET A 110 6.83 -14.15 -4.49
CA MET A 110 6.84 -15.43 -5.21
C MET A 110 6.70 -16.66 -4.29
N ASP A 111 6.74 -16.48 -2.96
CA ASP A 111 6.45 -17.54 -1.99
C ASP A 111 4.94 -17.60 -1.73
N PHE A 112 4.18 -18.12 -2.70
CA PHE A 112 2.72 -18.02 -2.72
C PHE A 112 2.01 -18.63 -1.50
N LEU A 113 0.91 -18.01 -1.09
CA LEU A 113 0.00 -18.57 -0.10
C LEU A 113 -0.67 -19.85 -0.61
N THR A 114 -1.23 -20.63 0.30
CA THR A 114 -2.13 -21.73 -0.08
C THR A 114 -3.43 -21.17 -0.67
N THR A 115 -4.18 -21.98 -1.41
CA THR A 115 -5.52 -21.62 -1.91
C THR A 115 -6.44 -21.10 -0.80
N ALA A 116 -6.40 -21.72 0.38
CA ALA A 116 -7.14 -21.26 1.55
C ALA A 116 -6.65 -19.90 2.07
N GLY A 117 -5.35 -19.60 1.94
CA GLY A 117 -4.77 -18.29 2.24
C GLY A 117 -5.29 -17.21 1.30
N TYR A 118 -5.29 -17.46 -0.01
CA TYR A 118 -5.83 -16.53 -1.01
C TYR A 118 -7.35 -16.37 -0.93
N SER A 119 -8.09 -17.41 -0.54
CA SER A 119 -9.53 -17.31 -0.27
C SER A 119 -9.86 -16.30 0.82
N LYS A 120 -8.99 -16.18 1.86
CA LYS A 120 -9.14 -15.14 2.90
C LYS A 120 -8.91 -13.72 2.37
N LEU A 121 -8.26 -13.59 1.21
CA LEU A 121 -8.03 -12.32 0.50
C LEU A 121 -9.09 -12.05 -0.56
N GLY A 122 -10.10 -12.92 -0.69
CA GLY A 122 -11.21 -12.75 -1.63
C GLY A 122 -10.94 -13.25 -3.04
N LEU A 123 -9.84 -13.99 -3.27
CA LEU A 123 -9.57 -14.61 -4.56
C LEU A 123 -10.31 -15.95 -4.68
N PRO A 124 -10.93 -16.23 -5.84
CA PRO A 124 -11.49 -17.54 -6.12
C PRO A 124 -10.36 -18.56 -6.30
N GLY A 125 -10.59 -19.80 -5.88
CA GLY A 125 -9.52 -20.80 -5.72
C GLY A 125 -8.86 -21.29 -7.00
N ASP A 126 -9.47 -21.00 -8.15
CA ASP A 126 -9.03 -21.31 -9.50
C ASP A 126 -8.29 -20.13 -10.19
N ILE A 127 -8.26 -18.95 -9.56
CA ILE A 127 -7.58 -17.75 -10.07
C ILE A 127 -6.57 -17.27 -9.00
N ILE A 128 -5.51 -18.06 -8.78
CA ILE A 128 -4.44 -17.75 -7.84
C ILE A 128 -3.06 -17.94 -8.50
N PRO A 129 -2.01 -17.21 -8.05
CA PRO A 129 -0.65 -17.37 -8.57
C PRO A 129 -0.15 -18.82 -8.52
N GLY A 130 0.48 -19.27 -9.60
CA GLY A 130 1.03 -20.62 -9.75
C GLY A 130 0.08 -21.64 -10.38
N LEU A 131 -1.20 -21.31 -10.55
CA LEU A 131 -2.13 -22.13 -11.36
C LEU A 131 -2.06 -21.74 -12.82
N SER A 132 -2.32 -22.70 -13.71
CA SER A 132 -2.43 -22.45 -15.15
C SER A 132 -3.56 -21.46 -15.46
N ASP A 133 -3.25 -20.42 -16.21
CA ASP A 133 -4.24 -19.44 -16.68
C ASP A 133 -4.66 -19.65 -18.14
N THR A 134 -4.20 -20.72 -18.80
CA THR A 134 -4.39 -20.95 -20.25
C THR A 134 -5.86 -20.85 -20.69
N THR A 135 -6.80 -21.26 -19.84
CA THR A 135 -8.24 -21.23 -20.12
C THR A 135 -8.80 -19.81 -20.21
N VAL A 136 -8.17 -18.86 -19.51
CA VAL A 136 -8.61 -17.45 -19.40
C VAL A 136 -7.58 -16.47 -19.98
N ALA A 137 -6.43 -16.95 -20.44
CA ALA A 137 -5.35 -16.13 -21.00
C ALA A 137 -5.83 -15.22 -22.14
N GLY A 138 -6.78 -15.70 -22.96
CA GLY A 138 -7.38 -14.90 -24.05
C GLY A 138 -8.30 -13.77 -23.60
N THR A 139 -8.70 -13.72 -22.33
CA THR A 139 -9.54 -12.65 -21.75
C THR A 139 -8.77 -11.73 -20.80
N MET A 140 -7.47 -11.98 -20.58
CA MET A 140 -6.63 -11.16 -19.72
C MET A 140 -6.20 -9.88 -20.44
N LEU A 141 -6.26 -8.74 -19.74
CA LEU A 141 -5.81 -7.45 -20.29
C LEU A 141 -4.28 -7.38 -20.45
N ASN A 142 -3.56 -8.05 -19.55
CA ASN A 142 -2.10 -8.08 -19.53
C ASN A 142 -1.59 -9.50 -19.78
N THR A 143 -0.42 -9.59 -20.41
CA THR A 143 0.33 -10.84 -20.59
C THR A 143 0.69 -11.46 -19.25
N SER A 144 0.50 -12.76 -19.11
CA SER A 144 0.97 -13.56 -17.99
C SER A 144 2.07 -14.51 -18.44
N ASP A 145 2.79 -15.09 -17.48
CA ASP A 145 3.77 -16.15 -17.70
C ASP A 145 3.10 -17.53 -17.77
N GLY A 146 1.79 -17.58 -18.01
CA GLY A 146 0.99 -18.82 -18.02
C GLY A 146 0.53 -19.29 -16.64
N ASN A 147 0.71 -18.46 -15.60
CA ASN A 147 0.53 -18.87 -14.21
C ASN A 147 -0.11 -17.79 -13.29
N PHE A 148 -0.89 -16.86 -13.84
CA PHE A 148 -1.41 -15.67 -13.15
C PHE A 148 -0.34 -14.74 -12.54
N VAL A 149 0.91 -14.86 -12.96
CA VAL A 149 2.01 -13.93 -12.64
C VAL A 149 2.50 -13.29 -13.94
N ASN A 150 3.01 -12.07 -13.85
CA ASN A 150 3.69 -11.39 -14.93
C ASN A 150 5.08 -10.98 -14.43
N SER A 151 6.13 -11.43 -15.12
CA SER A 151 7.51 -11.06 -14.79
C SER A 151 8.21 -10.20 -15.82
N GLN A 152 7.47 -9.57 -16.72
CA GLN A 152 8.01 -8.72 -17.80
C GLN A 152 8.80 -7.52 -17.28
N LEU A 153 8.47 -7.03 -16.08
CA LEU A 153 9.21 -5.94 -15.42
C LEU A 153 10.44 -6.40 -14.64
N GLY A 154 10.76 -7.71 -14.64
CA GLY A 154 11.91 -8.25 -13.89
C GLY A 154 11.78 -8.18 -12.37
N LEU A 155 10.57 -7.94 -11.86
CA LEU A 155 10.26 -7.87 -10.43
C LEU A 155 10.01 -9.29 -9.91
N LYS A 156 11.07 -10.01 -9.53
CA LYS A 156 11.01 -11.31 -8.84
C LYS A 156 11.70 -11.24 -7.49
#